data_AF-A0A1I2R7I2-F1
#
_entry.id   AF-A0A1I2R7I2-F1
#
_cell.length_a   1.000
_cell.length_b   1.000
_cell.length_c   1.000
_cell.angle_alpha   90.00
_cell.angle_beta   90.00
_cell.angle_gamma   90.00
#
_symmetry.space_group_name_H-M   'P 1'
#
loop_
_entity.id
_entity.type
_entity.pdbx_description
1 polymer ?
#
loop_
_entity_poly.entity_id
_entity_poly.type
_entity_poly.pdbx_seq_one_letter_code
_entity_poly.pdbx_strand_id
1 'polypeptide(L)'
;MPPDFKAVLSDLTSMSKTFHDEATHYRNLHDQVAPPVVSGGDSGLDHAIKEVADLIVALHTGFADRLDDHGDKVTYARDSFQRHDIDVHGLFEDLMVGDG
;
A
#
# COMPACT_ATOMS: atom_id res chain seq x y z
N MET A 1 13.87 7.69 23.45
CA MET A 1 12.68 7.53 22.60
C MET A 1 11.47 7.13 23.45
N PRO A 2 10.46 8.01 23.59
CA PRO A 2 9.27 7.81 24.42
C PRO A 2 8.47 6.54 24.04
N PRO A 3 7.76 5.89 24.98
CA PRO A 3 6.95 4.71 24.71
C PRO A 3 5.92 4.91 23.59
N ASP A 4 5.24 6.06 23.59
CA ASP A 4 4.19 6.39 22.62
C ASP A 4 4.76 6.54 21.20
N PHE A 5 5.96 7.09 21.07
CA PHE A 5 6.63 7.23 19.78
C PHE A 5 6.97 5.88 19.16
N LYS A 6 7.48 4.94 19.97
CA LYS A 6 7.75 3.57 19.52
C LYS A 6 6.47 2.84 19.12
N ALA A 7 5.38 3.04 19.84
CA ALA A 7 4.08 2.48 19.50
C ALA A 7 3.60 2.98 18.13
N VAL A 8 3.62 4.30 17.90
CA VAL A 8 3.23 4.88 16.60
C VAL A 8 4.11 4.38 15.45
N LEU A 9 5.44 4.29 15.64
CA LEU A 9 6.33 3.72 14.63
C LEU A 9 6.01 2.26 14.32
N SER A 10 5.70 1.46 15.35
CA SER A 10 5.31 0.06 15.20
C SER A 10 3.99 -0.08 14.44
N ASP A 11 3.02 0.78 14.73
CA ASP A 11 1.71 0.78 14.07
C ASP A 11 1.85 1.17 12.60
N LEU A 12 2.61 2.22 12.28
CA LEU A 12 2.89 2.62 10.89
C LEU A 12 3.64 1.52 10.12
N THR A 13 4.59 0.84 10.77
CA THR A 13 5.30 -0.30 10.16
C THR A 13 4.34 -1.45 9.85
N SER A 14 3.48 -1.78 10.81
CA SER A 14 2.49 -2.85 10.66
C SER A 14 1.48 -2.51 9.56
N MET A 15 1.01 -1.27 9.52
CA MET A 15 0.04 -0.80 8.53
C MET A 15 0.63 -0.79 7.11
N SER A 16 1.85 -0.29 6.92
CA SER A 16 2.56 -0.36 5.62
C SER A 16 2.68 -1.81 5.15
N LYS A 17 3.14 -2.70 6.04
CA LYS A 17 3.25 -4.12 5.73
C LYS A 17 1.91 -4.71 5.30
N THR A 18 0.84 -4.43 6.04
CA THR A 18 -0.51 -4.93 5.70
C THR A 18 -0.96 -4.46 4.32
N PHE A 19 -0.70 -3.21 3.94
CA PHE A 19 -1.03 -2.74 2.59
C PHE A 19 -0.29 -3.51 1.48
N HIS A 20 1.00 -3.76 1.65
CA HIS A 20 1.79 -4.53 0.67
C HIS A 20 1.41 -6.02 0.63
N ASP A 21 1.16 -6.62 1.80
CA ASP A 21 0.73 -8.01 1.92
C ASP A 21 -0.63 -8.20 1.23
N GLU A 22 -1.59 -7.30 1.49
CA GLU A 22 -2.92 -7.35 0.88
C GLU A 22 -2.91 -6.98 -0.62
N ALA A 23 -2.02 -6.08 -1.07
CA ALA A 23 -1.80 -5.86 -2.50
C ALA A 23 -1.35 -7.15 -3.19
N THR A 24 -0.46 -7.92 -2.56
CA THR A 24 0.02 -9.20 -3.06
C THR A 24 -1.08 -10.26 -3.03
N HIS A 25 -1.80 -10.40 -1.92
CA HIS A 25 -2.95 -11.30 -1.82
C HIS A 25 -3.99 -11.00 -2.88
N TYR A 26 -4.31 -9.72 -3.10
CA TYR A 26 -5.28 -9.31 -4.10
C TYR A 26 -4.81 -9.69 -5.50
N ARG A 27 -3.56 -9.40 -5.89
CA ARG A 27 -2.99 -9.80 -7.19
C ARG A 27 -3.07 -11.32 -7.42
N ASN A 28 -2.91 -12.12 -6.38
CA ASN A 28 -2.99 -13.59 -6.47
C ASN A 28 -4.42 -14.10 -6.72
N LEU A 29 -5.45 -13.25 -6.59
CA LEU A 29 -6.83 -13.59 -6.98
C LEU A 29 -7.09 -13.42 -8.48
N HIS A 30 -6.11 -12.94 -9.27
CA HIS A 30 -6.27 -12.66 -10.70
C HIS A 30 -6.92 -13.81 -11.46
N ASP A 31 -6.45 -15.05 -11.27
CA ASP A 31 -6.97 -16.22 -11.99
C ASP A 31 -8.42 -16.57 -11.64
N GLN A 32 -8.92 -16.10 -10.49
CA GLN A 32 -10.31 -16.27 -10.07
C GLN A 32 -11.24 -15.21 -10.68
N VAL A 33 -10.71 -14.03 -11.00
CA VAL A 33 -11.48 -12.89 -11.53
C VAL A 33 -11.31 -12.70 -13.04
N ALA A 34 -10.35 -13.40 -13.64
CA ALA A 34 -10.03 -13.37 -15.07
C ALA A 34 -10.17 -14.76 -15.72
N PRO A 35 -11.33 -15.45 -15.59
CA PRO A 35 -11.50 -16.74 -16.24
C PRO A 35 -11.46 -16.58 -17.77
N PRO A 36 -11.01 -17.61 -18.51
CA PRO A 36 -11.03 -17.57 -19.97
C PRO A 36 -12.43 -17.30 -20.51
N VAL A 37 -12.55 -16.29 -21.36
CA VAL A 37 -13.80 -16.03 -22.09
C VAL A 37 -14.00 -17.12 -23.13
N VAL A 38 -15.15 -17.79 -23.06
CA VAL A 38 -15.56 -18.82 -24.02
C VAL A 38 -16.56 -18.23 -25.01
N SER A 39 -16.44 -18.64 -26.28
CA SER A 39 -17.36 -18.19 -27.33
C SER A 39 -18.77 -18.79 -27.11
N GLY A 40 -19.78 -17.93 -27.14
CA GLY A 40 -21.19 -18.29 -27.10
C GLY A 40 -21.80 -18.55 -28.49
N GLY A 41 -21.04 -18.36 -29.57
CA GLY A 41 -21.49 -18.52 -30.96
C GLY A 41 -22.06 -17.26 -31.61
N ASP A 42 -22.10 -16.13 -30.90
CA ASP A 42 -22.44 -14.81 -31.45
C ASP A 42 -21.25 -13.86 -31.27
N SER A 43 -20.72 -13.33 -32.38
CA SER A 43 -19.49 -12.53 -32.35
C SER A 43 -19.63 -11.17 -31.67
N GLY A 44 -20.84 -10.57 -31.71
CA GLY A 44 -21.10 -9.30 -31.05
C GLY A 44 -21.16 -9.45 -29.54
N LEU A 45 -21.85 -10.51 -29.08
CA LEU A 45 -21.92 -10.88 -27.67
C LEU A 45 -20.54 -11.29 -27.13
N ASP A 46 -19.80 -12.11 -27.88
CA ASP A 46 -18.44 -12.52 -27.49
C ASP A 46 -17.51 -11.32 -27.32
N HIS A 47 -17.58 -10.33 -28.23
CA HIS A 47 -16.81 -9.10 -28.11
C HIS A 47 -17.20 -8.30 -26.86
N ALA A 48 -18.49 -8.11 -26.61
CA ALA A 48 -18.96 -7.37 -25.42
C ALA A 48 -18.52 -8.05 -24.11
N ILE A 49 -18.60 -9.38 -24.05
CA ILE A 49 -18.15 -10.16 -22.88
C ILE A 49 -16.63 -9.97 -22.68
N LYS A 50 -15.86 -10.01 -23.77
CA LYS A 50 -14.41 -9.78 -23.70
C LYS A 50 -14.07 -8.40 -23.14
N GLU A 51 -14.73 -7.34 -23.62
CA GLU A 51 -14.47 -5.97 -23.13
C GLU A 51 -14.77 -5.82 -21.63
N VAL A 52 -15.86 -6.42 -21.15
CA VAL A 52 -16.20 -6.40 -19.72
C VAL A 52 -15.18 -7.22 -18.90
N ALA A 53 -14.74 -8.37 -19.41
CA ALA A 53 -13.70 -9.16 -18.76
C ALA A 53 -12.37 -8.38 -18.67
N ASP A 54 -11.95 -7.73 -19.77
CA ASP A 54 -10.74 -6.91 -19.81
C ASP A 54 -10.85 -5.71 -18.84
N LEU A 55 -12.04 -5.10 -18.69
CA LEU A 55 -12.31 -4.06 -17.69
C LEU A 55 -12.18 -4.59 -16.26
N ILE A 56 -12.72 -5.76 -15.96
CA ILE A 56 -12.61 -6.38 -14.62
C ILE A 56 -11.14 -6.60 -14.27
N VAL A 57 -10.34 -7.12 -15.21
CA VAL A 57 -8.90 -7.30 -15.03
C VAL A 57 -8.21 -5.97 -14.75
N ALA A 58 -8.49 -4.93 -15.54
CA ALA A 58 -7.89 -3.62 -15.34
C ALA A 58 -8.25 -3.00 -13.98
N LEU A 59 -9.50 -3.12 -13.54
CA LEU A 59 -9.94 -2.66 -12.22
C LEU A 59 -9.27 -3.45 -11.09
N HIS A 60 -9.12 -4.77 -11.25
CA HIS A 60 -8.48 -5.64 -10.29
C HIS A 60 -6.99 -5.26 -10.10
N THR A 61 -6.24 -5.14 -11.20
CA THR A 61 -4.85 -4.69 -11.17
C THR A 61 -4.73 -3.28 -10.58
N GLY A 62 -5.57 -2.34 -11.02
CA GLY A 62 -5.52 -0.97 -10.52
C GLY A 62 -5.84 -0.83 -9.03
N PHE A 63 -6.66 -1.72 -8.47
CA PHE A 63 -6.92 -1.73 -7.03
C PHE A 63 -5.71 -2.24 -6.24
N ALA A 64 -5.06 -3.31 -6.70
CA ALA A 64 -3.82 -3.78 -6.09
C ALA A 64 -2.72 -2.71 -6.11
N ASP A 65 -2.56 -1.99 -7.22
CA ASP A 65 -1.56 -0.93 -7.33
C ASP A 65 -1.86 0.23 -6.36
N ARG A 66 -3.14 0.54 -6.12
CA ARG A 66 -3.52 1.51 -5.09
C ARG A 66 -3.21 1.02 -3.68
N LEU A 67 -3.38 -0.26 -3.38
CA LEU A 67 -2.99 -0.79 -2.06
C LEU A 67 -1.48 -0.61 -1.85
N ASP A 68 -0.68 -0.93 -2.86
CA ASP A 68 0.77 -0.77 -2.84
C ASP A 68 1.19 0.70 -2.62
N ASP A 69 0.60 1.62 -3.38
CA ASP A 69 0.85 3.07 -3.27
C ASP A 69 0.48 3.61 -1.87
N HIS A 70 -0.55 3.07 -1.23
CA HIS A 70 -0.83 3.39 0.18
C HIS A 70 0.24 2.84 1.12
N GLY A 71 0.73 1.61 0.89
CA GLY A 71 1.86 1.06 1.63
C GLY A 71 3.10 1.96 1.57
N ASP A 72 3.45 2.45 0.38
CA ASP A 72 4.57 3.38 0.15
C ASP A 72 4.36 4.71 0.89
N LYS A 73 3.15 5.28 0.83
CA LYS A 73 2.82 6.52 1.56
C LYS A 73 2.93 6.36 3.07
N VAL A 74 2.55 5.19 3.60
CA VAL A 74 2.68 4.90 5.04
C VAL A 74 4.15 4.71 5.42
N THR A 75 4.94 4.04 4.60
CA THR A 75 6.41 3.94 4.77
C THR A 75 7.04 5.34 4.81
N TYR A 76 6.67 6.21 3.87
CA TYR A 76 7.15 7.58 3.84
C TYR A 76 6.76 8.36 5.11
N ALA A 77 5.52 8.22 5.58
CA ALA A 77 5.06 8.84 6.82
C ALA A 77 5.84 8.34 8.04
N ARG A 78 6.10 7.03 8.13
CA ARG A 78 6.95 6.41 9.17
C ARG A 78 8.35 7.01 9.17
N ASP A 79 8.98 7.08 8.00
CA ASP A 79 10.35 7.60 7.84
C ASP A 79 10.44 9.10 8.16
N SER A 80 9.38 9.85 7.83
CA SER A 80 9.28 11.25 8.21
C SER A 80 9.13 11.41 9.72
N PHE A 81 8.26 10.61 10.35
CA PHE A 81 8.03 10.63 11.79
C PHE A 81 9.29 10.26 12.58
N GLN A 82 10.01 9.22 12.12
CA GLN A 82 11.30 8.83 12.68
C GLN A 82 12.33 9.96 12.65
N ARG A 83 12.44 10.67 11.53
CA ARG A 83 13.40 11.76 11.36
C ARG A 83 13.08 13.00 12.18
N HIS A 84 11.81 13.39 12.27
CA HIS A 84 11.40 14.58 13.03
C HIS A 84 11.64 14.41 14.54
N ASP A 85 11.45 13.21 15.11
CA ASP A 85 11.80 12.96 16.52
C ASP A 85 13.30 13.03 16.74
N ILE A 86 14.11 12.49 15.82
CA ILE A 86 15.57 12.61 15.89
C ILE A 86 16.01 14.07 15.84
N ASP A 87 15.40 14.90 14.98
CA ASP A 87 15.71 16.33 14.87
C ASP A 87 15.34 17.10 16.15
N VAL A 88 14.13 16.86 16.69
CA VAL A 88 13.70 17.47 17.97
C VAL A 88 14.56 16.98 19.14
N HIS A 89 14.92 15.69 19.18
CA HIS A 89 15.76 15.14 20.23
C HIS A 89 17.19 15.68 20.14
N GLY A 90 17.76 15.77 18.93
CA GLY A 90 19.08 16.37 18.70
C GLY A 90 19.12 17.85 19.09
N LEU A 91 18.09 18.61 18.73
CA LEU A 91 17.96 20.02 19.13
C LEU A 91 17.81 20.17 20.66
N PHE A 92 17.12 19.25 21.32
CA PHE A 92 17.00 19.22 22.77
C PHE A 92 18.33 18.83 23.45
N GLU A 93 19.04 17.83 22.92
CA GLU A 93 20.38 17.45 23.42
C GLU A 93 21.38 18.60 23.27
N ASP A 94 21.40 19.29 22.13
CA ASP A 94 22.26 20.46 21.91
C ASP A 94 21.94 21.61 22.88
N LEU A 95 20.65 21.88 23.12
CA LEU A 95 20.21 22.89 24.10
C LEU A 95 20.62 22.52 25.54
N MET A 96 20.52 21.24 25.91
CA MET A 96 20.85 20.76 27.26
C MET A 96 22.36 20.64 27.51
N VAL A 97 23.18 20.48 26.46
CA VAL A 97 24.65 20.46 26.56
C VAL A 97 25.23 21.89 26.59
N GLY A 98 24.52 22.89 26.06
CA GLY A 98 24.93 24.30 26.05
C GLY A 98 24.80 25.05 27.38
N ASP A 99 24.14 24.48 28.39
CA ASP A 99 23.92 25.05 29.73
C ASP A 99 24.98 24.60 30.78
N GLY A 100 26.21 24.30 30.33
CA GLY A 100 27.35 23.89 31.17
C GLY A 100 28.33 25.02 31.51
#